data_AF-C6LPY9-F1
#
_entry.id   AF-C6LPY9-F1
#
_cell.length_a   1.000
_cell.length_b   1.000
_cell.length_c   1.000
_cell.angle_alpha   90.00
_cell.angle_beta   90.00
_cell.angle_gamma   90.00
#
_symmetry.space_group_name_H-M   'P 1'
#
loop_
_entity.id
_entity.type
_entity.pdbx_description
1 polymer ?
#
loop_
_entity_poly.entity_id
_entity_poly.type
_entity_poly.pdbx_seq_one_letter_code
_entity_poly.pdbx_strand_id
1 'polypeptide(L)'
;MTTNDLDNDRPGLFLTDAAREREQLMAKPLYNGELIYNVNIDELPDKPWRSRDCTPAKLSQYFNYGFDEATWRLYCKLRKEEEEKQSK
;
A
#
# COMPACT_ATOMS: atom_id res chain seq x y z
N MET A 1 -2.04 39.89 40.33
CA MET A 1 -2.73 40.26 39.08
C MET A 1 -2.61 39.04 38.17
N THR A 2 -3.53 38.07 38.28
CA THR A 2 -4.74 37.93 37.42
C THR A 2 -4.34 37.79 35.95
N THR A 3 -4.65 36.76 35.17
CA THR A 3 -5.66 35.68 35.18
C THR A 3 -5.19 34.74 34.06
N ASN A 4 -5.14 33.42 34.27
CA ASN A 4 -6.19 32.47 33.90
C ASN A 4 -6.51 32.39 32.39
N ASP A 5 -6.41 31.15 31.91
CA ASP A 5 -7.26 30.52 30.89
C ASP A 5 -7.07 30.87 29.42
N LEU A 6 -6.34 29.97 28.74
CA LEU A 6 -6.92 29.30 27.58
C LEU A 6 -6.83 27.78 27.78
N ASP A 7 -7.85 27.30 28.49
CA ASP A 7 -8.51 26.01 28.32
C ASP A 7 -8.39 25.45 26.88
N ASN A 8 -7.91 24.22 26.74
CA ASN A 8 -8.76 23.05 26.50
C ASN A 8 -9.51 23.10 25.16
N ASP A 9 -8.94 22.46 24.12
CA ASP A 9 -9.66 21.55 23.20
C ASP A 9 -8.81 21.18 21.96
N ARG A 10 -7.96 20.16 22.08
CA ARG A 10 -7.91 19.14 21.02
C ARG A 10 -7.29 17.82 21.51
N PRO A 11 -8.12 16.78 21.77
CA PRO A 11 -7.62 15.44 21.94
C PRO A 11 -7.22 14.92 20.56
N GLY A 12 -5.92 14.94 20.28
CA GLY A 12 -5.39 14.52 18.99
C GLY A 12 -3.97 14.00 19.13
N LEU A 13 -3.84 12.91 19.89
CA LEU A 13 -2.83 11.87 19.78
C LEU A 13 -1.54 12.31 19.04
N PHE A 14 -0.55 12.85 19.78
CA PHE A 14 0.83 12.83 19.31
C PHE A 14 1.28 11.35 19.29
N LEU A 15 0.91 10.65 18.23
CA LEU A 15 1.43 9.33 17.91
C LEU A 15 2.94 9.50 17.78
N THR A 16 3.71 8.83 18.65
CA THR A 16 5.15 8.70 18.48
C THR A 16 5.42 8.14 17.08
N ASP A 17 6.59 8.42 16.49
CA ASP A 17 6.93 7.89 15.16
C ASP A 17 6.71 6.37 15.06
N ALA A 18 6.93 5.64 16.16
CA ALA A 18 6.65 4.21 16.28
C ALA A 18 5.15 3.86 16.16
N ALA A 19 4.25 4.68 16.68
CA ALA A 19 2.81 4.45 16.57
C ALA A 19 2.29 4.78 15.16
N ARG A 20 2.87 5.80 14.50
CA ARG A 20 2.63 6.09 13.08
C ARG A 20 3.16 4.98 12.16
N GLU A 21 4.35 4.44 12.42
CA GLU A 21 4.89 3.29 11.68
C GLU A 21 4.00 2.05 11.81
N ARG A 22 3.48 1.77 13.02
CA ARG A 22 2.55 0.66 13.24
C ARG A 22 1.26 0.82 12.44
N GLU A 23 0.69 2.01 12.44
CA GLU A 23 -0.51 2.29 11.65
C GLU A 23 -0.24 2.11 10.14
N GLN A 24 0.92 2.58 9.66
CA GLN A 24 1.36 2.39 8.28
C GLN A 24 1.53 0.90 7.91
N LEU A 25 2.11 0.09 8.80
CA LEU A 25 2.28 -1.36 8.62
C LEU A 25 0.97 -2.13 8.56
N MET A 26 -0.06 -1.65 9.27
CA MET A 26 -1.39 -2.26 9.31
C MET A 26 -2.36 -1.65 8.29
N ALA A 27 -1.95 -0.57 7.62
CA ALA A 27 -2.76 0.09 6.62
C ALA A 27 -2.99 -0.83 5.41
N LYS A 28 -4.19 -0.73 4.82
CA LYS A 28 -4.50 -1.41 3.57
C LYS A 28 -3.59 -0.86 2.46
N PRO A 29 -3.03 -1.72 1.60
CA PRO A 29 -2.19 -1.26 0.50
C PRO A 29 -3.07 -0.64 -0.59
N LEU A 30 -3.21 0.69 -0.54
CA LEU A 30 -4.00 1.47 -1.49
C LEU A 30 -3.11 2.15 -2.54
N TYR A 31 -3.52 2.08 -3.80
CA TYR A 31 -2.98 2.84 -4.92
C TYR A 31 -4.12 3.64 -5.55
N ASN A 32 -3.97 4.96 -5.63
CA ASN A 32 -5.03 5.88 -6.09
C ASN A 32 -6.40 5.68 -5.42
N GLY A 33 -6.41 5.26 -4.15
CA GLY A 33 -7.63 5.02 -3.38
C GLY A 33 -8.25 3.63 -3.54
N GLU A 34 -7.70 2.78 -4.42
CA GLU A 34 -8.12 1.40 -4.62
C GLU A 34 -7.09 0.41 -4.06
N LEU A 35 -7.52 -0.76 -3.59
CA LEU A 35 -6.60 -1.82 -3.18
C LEU A 35 -5.67 -2.18 -4.34
N ILE A 36 -4.37 -2.28 -4.07
CA ILE A 36 -3.36 -2.58 -5.10
C ILE A 36 -3.64 -3.90 -5.85
N TYR A 37 -4.37 -4.83 -5.22
CA TYR A 37 -4.76 -6.11 -5.80
C TYR A 37 -5.86 -5.97 -6.88
N ASN A 38 -6.65 -4.89 -6.84
CA ASN A 38 -7.73 -4.65 -7.79
C ASN A 38 -7.31 -3.77 -8.98
N VAL A 39 -6.16 -3.10 -8.85
CA VAL A 39 -5.60 -2.27 -9.92
C VAL A 39 -5.22 -3.12 -11.12
N ASN A 40 -5.69 -2.74 -12.30
CA ASN A 40 -5.28 -3.38 -13.54
C ASN A 40 -3.84 -2.98 -13.89
N ILE A 41 -2.88 -3.88 -13.64
CA ILE A 41 -1.47 -3.67 -14.01
C ILE A 41 -1.28 -3.39 -15.50
N ASP A 42 -2.23 -3.82 -16.36
CA ASP A 42 -2.15 -3.57 -17.79
C ASP A 42 -2.45 -2.12 -18.17
N GLU A 43 -3.17 -1.38 -17.33
CA GLU A 43 -3.57 0.02 -17.54
C GLU A 43 -2.58 1.03 -16.92
N LEU A 44 -1.53 0.55 -16.23
CA LEU A 44 -0.52 1.45 -15.68
C LEU A 44 0.18 2.24 -16.81
N PRO A 45 0.36 3.57 -16.63
CA PRO A 45 0.85 4.47 -17.67
C PRO A 45 2.28 4.13 -18.12
N ASP A 46 3.15 3.78 -17.17
CA ASP A 46 4.54 3.39 -17.41
C ASP A 46 4.87 2.07 -16.71
N LYS A 47 5.63 1.23 -17.41
CA LYS A 47 6.07 -0.09 -16.91
C LYS A 47 7.57 -0.25 -17.13
N PRO A 48 8.39 0.41 -16.30
CA PRO A 48 9.84 0.39 -16.46
C PRO A 48 10.43 -1.04 -16.41
N TRP A 49 9.76 -1.98 -15.73
CA TRP A 49 10.14 -3.39 -15.71
C TRP A 49 9.96 -4.14 -17.04
N ARG A 50 9.19 -3.60 -17.99
CA ARG A 50 9.06 -4.14 -19.35
C ARG A 50 10.15 -3.62 -20.30
N SER A 51 10.95 -2.66 -19.86
CA SER A 51 12.01 -2.09 -20.70
C SER A 51 13.14 -3.10 -20.93
N ARG A 52 13.82 -2.95 -22.07
CA ARG A 52 14.90 -3.84 -22.53
C ARG A 52 16.09 -3.85 -21.56
N ASP A 53 16.24 -2.79 -20.79
CA ASP A 53 17.29 -2.61 -19.80
C ASP A 53 16.92 -3.17 -18.42
N CYS A 54 15.73 -3.77 -18.27
CA CYS A 54 15.31 -4.40 -17.03
C CYS A 54 16.02 -5.74 -16.83
N THR A 55 17.10 -5.71 -16.07
CA THR A 55 17.78 -6.91 -15.56
C THR A 55 16.98 -7.58 -14.42
N PRO A 56 17.21 -8.86 -14.10
CA PRO A 56 16.58 -9.50 -12.94
C PRO A 56 16.80 -8.74 -11.61
N ALA A 57 17.95 -8.09 -11.45
CA ALA A 57 18.26 -7.26 -10.29
C ALA A 57 17.47 -5.94 -10.25
N LYS A 58 17.03 -5.42 -11.40
CA LYS A 58 16.11 -4.27 -11.49
C LYS A 58 14.67 -4.71 -11.31
N LEU A 59 14.31 -5.93 -11.72
CA LEU A 59 12.96 -6.48 -11.52
C LEU A 59 12.62 -6.60 -10.02
N SER A 60 13.59 -6.99 -9.19
CA SER A 60 13.40 -7.08 -7.74
C SER A 60 13.20 -5.74 -7.03
N GLN A 61 13.40 -4.61 -7.74
CA GLN A 61 13.04 -3.29 -7.24
C GLN A 61 11.53 -3.01 -7.34
N TYR A 62 10.83 -3.75 -8.22
CA TYR A 62 9.39 -3.60 -8.45
C TYR A 62 8.60 -4.76 -7.83
N PHE A 63 9.13 -5.98 -7.92
CA PHE A 63 8.48 -7.18 -7.43
C PHE A 63 9.32 -7.86 -6.36
N ASN A 64 8.76 -8.01 -5.17
CA ASN A 64 9.39 -8.73 -4.07
C ASN A 64 9.14 -10.25 -4.17
N TYR A 65 9.83 -11.03 -3.35
CA TYR A 65 9.60 -12.48 -3.20
C TYR A 65 9.77 -13.32 -4.48
N GLY A 66 10.55 -12.82 -5.45
CA GLY A 66 10.75 -13.50 -6.73
C GLY A 66 9.53 -13.45 -7.65
N PHE A 67 8.59 -12.55 -7.38
CA PHE A 67 7.49 -12.29 -8.30
C PHE A 67 7.99 -11.62 -9.57
N ASP A 68 7.19 -11.77 -10.60
CA ASP A 68 7.24 -11.05 -11.85
C ASP A 68 5.84 -10.53 -12.18
N GLU A 69 5.71 -9.87 -13.32
CA GLU A 69 4.43 -9.31 -13.74
C GLU A 69 3.33 -10.38 -13.97
N ALA A 70 3.70 -11.59 -14.41
CA ALA A 70 2.75 -12.66 -14.69
C ALA A 70 2.20 -13.27 -13.40
N THR A 71 3.10 -13.62 -12.48
CA THR A 71 2.80 -14.16 -11.15
C THR A 71 2.07 -13.14 -10.28
N TRP A 72 2.40 -11.85 -10.37
CA TRP A 72 1.65 -10.79 -9.70
C TRP A 72 0.19 -10.73 -10.18
N ARG A 73 -0.05 -10.80 -11.49
CA ARG A 73 -1.41 -10.84 -12.04
C ARG A 73 -2.21 -12.04 -11.54
N LEU A 74 -1.58 -13.21 -11.43
CA LEU A 74 -2.23 -14.40 -10.88
C LEU A 74 -2.56 -14.22 -9.40
N TYR A 75 -1.64 -13.66 -8.62
CA TYR A 75 -1.85 -13.41 -7.20
C TYR A 75 -2.98 -12.42 -6.93
N CYS A 76 -3.08 -11.34 -7.70
CA CYS A 76 -4.20 -10.41 -7.62
C CYS A 76 -5.55 -11.10 -7.81
N LYS A 77 -5.66 -12.03 -8.77
CA LYS A 77 -6.88 -12.83 -8.99
C LYS A 77 -7.21 -13.71 -7.79
N LEU A 78 -6.23 -14.46 -7.28
CA LEU A 78 -6.41 -15.32 -6.11
C LEU A 78 -6.84 -14.52 -4.87
N ARG A 79 -6.23 -13.34 -4.66
CA ARG A 79 -6.58 -12.43 -3.57
C ARG A 79 -8.02 -11.94 -3.66
N LYS A 80 -8.46 -11.56 -4.87
CA LYS A 80 -9.84 -11.14 -5.10
C LYS A 80 -10.85 -12.25 -4.83
N GLU A 81 -10.57 -13.46 -5.30
CA GLU A 81 -11.42 -14.64 -5.00
C GLU A 81 -11.48 -14.95 -3.49
N GLU A 82 -10.37 -14.76 -2.77
CA GLU A 82 -10.32 -14.95 -1.32
C GLU A 82 -11.15 -13.89 -0.58
N GLU A 83 -11.09 -12.63 -1.01
CA GLU A 83 -11.93 -11.55 -0.46
C GLU A 83 -13.42 -11.80 -0.72
N GLU A 84 -13.78 -12.27 -1.92
CA GLU A 84 -15.15 -12.67 -2.26
C GLU A 84 -15.65 -13.86 -1.41
N LYS A 85 -14.78 -14.83 -1.11
CA LYS A 85 -15.10 -15.95 -0.21
C LYS A 85 -15.29 -15.50 1.24
N GLN A 86 -14.48 -14.54 1.71
CA GLN A 86 -14.58 -14.02 3.07
C GLN A 86 -15.80 -13.11 3.28
N SER A 87 -16.29 -12.48 2.20
CA SER A 87 -17.49 -11.63 2.23
C SER A 87 -18.80 -12.44 2.18
N LYS A 88 -18.74 -13.77 2.12
CA LYS A 88 -19.89 -14.66 1.93
C LYS A 88 -20.12 -15.54 3.14
#